data_AF-A0A3P5Z4V1-F1
#
_entry.id   AF-A0A3P5Z4V1-F1
#
_cell.length_a   1.000
_cell.length_b   1.000
_cell.length_c   1.000
_cell.angle_alpha   90.00
_cell.angle_beta   90.00
_cell.angle_gamma   90.00
#
_symmetry.space_group_name_H-M   'P 1'
#
loop_
_entity.id
_entity.type
_entity.pdbx_description
1 polymer ?
#
loop_
_entity_poly.entity_id
_entity_poly.type
_entity_poly.pdbx_seq_one_letter_code
_entity_poly.pdbx_strand_id
1 'polypeptide(L)'
;MKKRLASVSNRLTSVSGEREPAARLDRQDSTALTALRFISKADGAAGRTTVENRFVEITATSGGLLPRSKFGECIGMDSIDFALELFDALARRRLMTQDTIDGDQLREFWEQISAQSFDSRLQTFFDMIDSDANGRLTEDQVRQIINASSSTNNLPNIQKRTDEYAAMIMEELDQDNIRYIMVKSLLDDNNNL
;
A
#
# COMPACT_ATOMS: atom_id res chain seq x y z
N MET A 1 -11.80 18.38 -1.28
CA MET A 1 -11.56 17.11 -0.54
C MET A 1 -11.53 17.22 0.98
N LYS A 2 -10.91 18.24 1.61
CA LYS A 2 -10.87 18.37 3.10
C LYS A 2 -12.24 18.25 3.78
N LYS A 3 -13.30 18.82 3.19
CA LYS A 3 -14.68 18.69 3.72
C LYS A 3 -15.26 17.28 3.58
N ARG A 4 -14.92 16.55 2.50
CA ARG A 4 -15.41 15.19 2.23
C ARG A 4 -14.68 14.17 3.09
N LEU A 5 -13.35 14.20 3.12
CA LEU A 5 -12.56 13.38 4.06
C LEU A 5 -12.90 13.71 5.53
N ALA A 6 -13.13 14.97 5.87
CA ALA A 6 -13.61 15.33 7.21
C ALA A 6 -15.06 14.86 7.48
N SER A 7 -15.93 14.84 6.47
CA SER A 7 -17.28 14.27 6.56
C SER A 7 -17.23 12.78 6.83
N VAL A 8 -16.43 12.02 6.05
CA VAL A 8 -16.14 10.61 6.32
C VAL A 8 -15.60 10.46 7.73
N SER A 9 -14.52 11.16 8.07
CA SER A 9 -13.89 11.07 9.39
C SER A 9 -14.87 11.36 10.53
N ASN A 10 -15.78 12.33 10.40
CA ASN A 10 -16.78 12.65 11.41
C ASN A 10 -17.89 11.59 11.52
N ARG A 11 -18.29 10.96 10.41
CA ARG A 11 -19.24 9.84 10.45
C ARG A 11 -18.58 8.59 11.05
N LEU A 12 -17.33 8.32 10.70
CA LEU A 12 -16.51 7.24 11.27
C LEU A 12 -16.35 7.38 12.79
N THR A 13 -16.06 8.58 13.31
CA THR A 13 -15.94 8.81 14.77
C THR A 13 -17.27 8.63 15.51
N SER A 14 -18.39 9.00 14.88
CA SER A 14 -19.73 8.80 15.47
C SER A 14 -20.10 7.32 15.64
N VAL A 15 -19.62 6.46 14.73
CA VAL A 15 -19.88 5.01 14.73
C VAL A 15 -18.94 4.29 15.70
N SER A 16 -17.68 4.73 15.81
CA SER A 16 -16.69 4.15 16.75
C SER A 16 -16.93 4.50 18.22
N GLY A 17 -17.77 5.48 18.54
CA GLY A 17 -18.07 5.88 19.93
C GLY A 17 -16.92 6.59 20.67
N GLU A 18 -15.78 6.81 20.03
CA GLU A 18 -14.61 7.46 20.61
C GLU A 18 -14.50 8.91 20.10
N ARG A 19 -14.78 9.88 20.98
CA ARG A 19 -14.46 11.30 20.76
C ARG A 19 -12.98 11.51 21.06
N GLU A 20 -12.12 11.36 20.07
CA GLU A 20 -10.79 11.97 20.10
C GLU A 20 -10.83 13.29 19.30
N PRO A 21 -10.26 14.38 19.82
CA PRO A 21 -10.29 15.67 19.14
C PRO A 21 -9.54 15.57 17.82
N ALA A 22 -10.15 16.09 16.76
CA ALA A 22 -9.56 16.21 15.43
C ALA A 22 -8.35 17.15 15.48
N ALA A 23 -7.21 16.61 15.91
CA ALA A 23 -5.91 17.22 15.69
C ALA A 23 -5.73 17.34 14.19
N ARG A 24 -5.35 18.55 13.74
CA ARG A 24 -4.93 18.76 12.36
C ARG A 24 -3.89 17.70 12.05
N LEU A 25 -4.25 16.75 11.17
CA LEU A 25 -3.35 15.72 10.70
C LEU A 25 -2.15 16.41 10.06
N ASP A 26 -1.07 16.58 10.81
CA ASP A 26 0.24 16.69 10.20
C ASP A 26 0.43 15.38 9.45
N ARG A 27 0.51 15.51 8.11
CA ARG A 27 0.48 14.42 7.11
C ARG A 27 1.58 13.37 7.33
N GLN A 28 2.49 13.61 8.28
CA GLN A 28 3.58 12.71 8.66
C GLN A 28 3.24 11.76 9.84
N ASP A 29 2.24 12.07 10.69
CA ASP A 29 2.09 11.41 12.00
C ASP A 29 0.71 10.78 12.30
N SER A 30 -0.23 10.70 11.36
CA SER A 30 -1.49 9.98 11.62
C SER A 30 -1.30 8.47 11.73
N THR A 31 -1.86 7.88 12.78
CA THR A 31 -1.93 6.43 13.07
C THR A 31 -2.55 5.60 11.93
N ALA A 32 -3.42 6.17 11.09
CA ALA A 32 -3.90 5.51 9.87
C ALA A 32 -2.77 5.20 8.86
N LEU A 33 -1.67 5.97 8.91
CA LEU A 33 -0.49 5.83 8.04
C LEU A 33 0.56 4.86 8.59
N THR A 34 0.36 4.26 9.76
CA THR A 34 1.20 3.14 10.24
C THR A 34 1.14 1.96 9.27
N ALA A 35 0.01 1.76 8.56
CA ALA A 35 -0.10 0.78 7.48
C ALA A 35 0.88 1.05 6.32
N LEU A 36 1.29 2.30 6.09
CA LEU A 36 2.32 2.65 5.13
C LEU A 36 3.75 2.53 5.69
N ARG A 37 3.91 2.29 7.00
CA ARG A 37 5.23 2.03 7.59
C ARG A 37 5.85 0.74 7.07
N PHE A 38 5.07 -0.24 6.60
CA PHE A 38 5.61 -1.46 5.98
C PHE A 38 6.26 -1.20 4.61
N ILE A 39 5.81 -0.17 3.88
CA ILE A 39 6.49 0.26 2.63
C ILE A 39 7.71 1.11 2.96
N SER A 40 7.59 1.95 4.01
CA SER A 40 8.70 2.74 4.55
C SER A 40 9.82 1.91 5.16
N LYS A 41 9.50 0.67 5.53
CA LYS A 41 10.33 -0.31 6.20
C LYS A 41 9.94 -1.70 5.68
N ALA A 42 10.30 -2.03 4.43
CA ALA A 42 11.03 -3.29 4.31
C ALA A 42 12.15 -3.17 5.34
N ASP A 43 12.28 -4.06 6.32
CA ASP A 43 13.11 -3.89 7.54
C ASP A 43 14.59 -3.56 7.19
N GLY A 44 14.81 -2.30 6.83
CA GLY A 44 15.96 -1.79 6.09
C GLY A 44 17.15 -1.54 6.98
N ALA A 45 17.41 -2.47 7.91
CA ALA A 45 18.77 -2.72 8.35
C ALA A 45 19.62 -3.29 7.21
N ALA A 46 18.98 -3.94 6.22
CA ALA A 46 19.65 -4.40 5.01
C ALA A 46 19.89 -3.22 4.05
N GLY A 47 21.12 -2.72 4.01
CA GLY A 47 21.56 -1.80 2.97
C GLY A 47 21.54 -2.48 1.59
N ARG A 48 21.64 -1.69 0.53
CA ARG A 48 21.70 -2.17 -0.88
C ARG A 48 22.64 -3.37 -1.05
N THR A 49 23.81 -3.33 -0.43
CA THR A 49 24.81 -4.41 -0.44
C THR A 49 24.29 -5.73 0.13
N THR A 50 23.47 -5.69 1.19
CA THR A 50 22.87 -6.90 1.77
C THR A 50 21.89 -7.55 0.81
N VAL A 51 21.07 -6.74 0.11
CA VAL A 51 20.12 -7.22 -0.89
C VAL A 51 20.85 -7.82 -2.09
N GLU A 52 21.90 -7.15 -2.59
CA GLU A 52 22.74 -7.64 -3.68
C GLU A 52 23.44 -8.96 -3.31
N ASN A 53 23.96 -9.10 -2.08
CA ASN A 53 24.57 -10.35 -1.62
C ASN A 53 23.57 -11.50 -1.55
N ARG A 54 22.38 -11.26 -0.97
CA ARG A 54 21.30 -12.26 -0.93
C ARG A 54 20.85 -12.66 -2.32
N PHE A 55 20.76 -11.71 -3.26
CA PHE A 55 20.45 -12.02 -4.65
C PHE A 55 21.46 -12.99 -5.25
N VAL A 56 22.76 -12.72 -5.10
CA VAL A 56 23.81 -13.62 -5.61
C VAL A 56 23.69 -15.01 -4.98
N GLU A 57 23.45 -15.10 -3.68
CA GLU A 57 23.27 -16.38 -2.98
C GLU A 57 22.04 -17.15 -3.48
N ILE A 58 20.88 -16.50 -3.56
CA ILE A 58 19.62 -17.11 -3.99
C ILE A 58 19.69 -17.54 -5.46
N THR A 59 20.37 -16.77 -6.31
CA THR A 59 20.41 -16.99 -7.76
C THR A 59 21.60 -17.81 -8.25
N ALA A 60 22.46 -18.28 -7.34
CA ALA A 60 23.68 -19.04 -7.65
C ALA A 60 23.43 -20.28 -8.53
N THR A 61 22.23 -20.86 -8.47
CA THR A 61 21.84 -22.05 -9.24
C THR A 61 20.78 -21.78 -10.32
N SER A 62 20.28 -20.55 -10.43
CA SER A 62 19.21 -20.16 -11.37
C SER A 62 19.70 -19.28 -12.52
N GLY A 63 21.02 -19.18 -12.71
CA GLY A 63 21.60 -18.38 -13.79
C GLY A 63 21.42 -16.87 -13.60
N GLY A 64 21.35 -16.40 -12.36
CA GLY A 64 21.18 -14.96 -12.08
C GLY A 64 19.74 -14.46 -12.19
N LEU A 65 18.75 -15.37 -12.12
CA LEU A 65 17.33 -15.02 -12.12
C LEU A 65 16.71 -15.29 -10.75
N LEU A 66 16.19 -14.24 -10.11
CA LEU A 66 15.48 -14.32 -8.85
C LEU A 66 13.99 -14.63 -9.09
N PRO A 67 13.46 -15.77 -8.62
CA PRO A 67 12.04 -16.06 -8.74
C PRO A 67 11.20 -15.19 -7.80
N ARG A 68 9.99 -14.84 -8.25
CA ARG A 68 8.97 -14.09 -7.51
C ARG A 68 8.78 -14.59 -6.08
N SER A 69 8.73 -15.91 -5.89
CA SER A 69 8.58 -16.56 -4.58
C SER A 69 9.71 -16.31 -3.60
N LYS A 70 10.88 -15.88 -4.09
CA LYS A 70 12.08 -15.56 -3.29
C LYS A 70 12.34 -14.07 -3.15
N PHE A 71 11.46 -13.23 -3.70
CA PHE A 71 11.61 -11.78 -3.65
C PHE A 71 11.65 -11.25 -2.22
N GLY A 72 10.70 -11.65 -1.37
CA GLY A 72 10.65 -11.23 0.03
C GLY A 72 11.92 -11.58 0.81
N GLU A 73 12.42 -12.81 0.64
CA GLU A 73 13.68 -13.26 1.23
C GLU A 73 14.87 -12.38 0.79
N CYS A 74 14.94 -12.08 -0.51
CA CYS A 74 16.00 -11.25 -1.09
C CYS A 74 16.01 -9.84 -0.51
N ILE A 75 14.84 -9.19 -0.40
CA ILE A 75 14.73 -7.81 0.11
C ILE A 75 14.65 -7.72 1.65
N GLY A 76 14.60 -8.86 2.35
CA GLY A 76 14.50 -8.90 3.82
C GLY A 76 13.13 -8.54 4.36
N MET A 77 12.09 -9.06 3.72
CA MET A 77 10.70 -8.86 4.09
C MET A 77 10.08 -10.17 4.58
N ASP A 78 9.64 -10.18 5.84
CA ASP A 78 9.14 -11.39 6.50
C ASP A 78 7.75 -11.82 6.00
N SER A 79 6.92 -10.86 5.57
CA SER A 79 5.59 -11.15 5.05
C SER A 79 5.67 -11.59 3.59
N ILE A 80 5.50 -12.89 3.36
CA ILE A 80 5.54 -13.49 2.01
C ILE A 80 4.44 -12.89 1.14
N ASP A 81 3.17 -12.96 1.56
CA ASP A 81 2.04 -12.48 0.75
C ASP A 81 2.21 -11.01 0.34
N PHE A 82 2.67 -10.17 1.28
CA PHE A 82 2.94 -8.77 0.99
C PHE A 82 4.12 -8.57 0.05
N ALA A 83 5.20 -9.34 0.21
CA ALA A 83 6.34 -9.28 -0.71
C ALA A 83 5.93 -9.68 -2.13
N LEU A 84 5.01 -10.64 -2.27
CA LEU A 84 4.48 -11.08 -3.56
C LEU A 84 3.61 -9.99 -4.21
N GLU A 85 2.72 -9.35 -3.45
CA GLU A 85 1.93 -8.22 -3.96
C GLU A 85 2.81 -7.01 -4.33
N LEU A 86 3.85 -6.74 -3.54
CA LEU A 86 4.82 -5.69 -3.84
C LEU A 86 5.58 -6.00 -5.12
N PHE A 87 6.04 -7.24 -5.31
CA PHE A 87 6.67 -7.67 -6.55
C PHE A 87 5.75 -7.43 -7.74
N ASP A 88 4.49 -7.87 -7.64
CA ASP A 88 3.53 -7.75 -8.74
C ASP A 88 3.22 -6.29 -9.06
N ALA A 89 3.06 -5.44 -8.05
CA ALA A 89 2.86 -4.01 -8.24
C ALA A 89 4.04 -3.36 -8.98
N LEU A 90 5.28 -3.71 -8.59
CA LEU A 90 6.51 -3.21 -9.24
C LEU A 90 6.67 -3.74 -10.68
N ALA A 91 6.35 -5.01 -10.89
CA ALA A 91 6.40 -5.66 -12.21
C ALA A 91 5.33 -5.09 -13.15
N ARG A 92 4.08 -4.90 -12.69
CA ARG A 92 2.97 -4.31 -13.45
C ARG A 92 3.30 -2.91 -13.94
N ARG A 93 3.89 -2.06 -13.10
CA ARG A 93 4.36 -0.70 -13.49
C ARG A 93 5.33 -0.71 -14.66
N ARG A 94 6.08 -1.81 -14.82
CA ARG A 94 7.11 -1.98 -15.85
C ARG A 94 6.65 -2.86 -17.01
N LEU A 95 5.36 -3.23 -17.03
CA LEU A 95 4.77 -4.12 -18.03
C LEU A 95 5.50 -5.46 -18.13
N MET A 96 6.03 -5.93 -17.00
CA MET A 96 6.71 -7.22 -16.91
C MET A 96 5.69 -8.33 -16.74
N THR A 97 5.86 -9.42 -17.48
CA THR A 97 4.96 -10.59 -17.47
C THR A 97 5.63 -11.85 -16.93
N GLN A 98 6.89 -11.76 -16.52
CA GLN A 98 7.69 -12.88 -16.04
C GLN A 98 7.71 -12.92 -14.50
N ASP A 99 7.66 -14.13 -13.94
CA ASP A 99 7.76 -14.38 -12.49
C ASP A 99 9.22 -14.46 -12.00
N THR A 100 10.15 -13.90 -12.76
CA THR A 100 11.58 -13.85 -12.42
C THR A 100 12.15 -12.50 -12.76
N ILE A 101 13.11 -12.02 -11.96
CA ILE A 101 13.86 -10.80 -12.24
C ILE A 101 15.35 -11.03 -12.23
N ASP A 102 16.08 -10.32 -13.07
CA ASP A 102 17.55 -10.26 -13.02
C ASP A 102 18.04 -9.22 -12.00
N GLY A 103 19.37 -9.09 -11.89
CA GLY A 103 20.00 -8.18 -10.93
C GLY A 103 19.78 -6.70 -11.27
N ASP A 104 19.60 -6.36 -12.54
CA ASP A 104 19.33 -4.99 -12.97
C ASP A 104 17.89 -4.60 -12.61
N GLN A 105 16.93 -5.49 -12.86
CA GLN A 105 15.54 -5.34 -12.46
C GLN A 105 15.38 -5.28 -10.93
N LEU A 106 16.11 -6.11 -10.17
CA LEU A 106 16.13 -6.02 -8.71
C LEU A 106 16.66 -4.67 -8.22
N ARG A 107 17.73 -4.16 -8.84
CA ARG A 107 18.28 -2.83 -8.49
C ARG A 107 17.24 -1.74 -8.70
N GLU A 108 16.53 -1.77 -9.82
CA GLU A 108 15.48 -0.82 -10.12
C GLU A 108 14.29 -0.91 -9.12
N PHE A 109 13.90 -2.13 -8.75
CA PHE A 109 12.88 -2.36 -7.73
C PHE A 109 13.34 -1.79 -6.38
N TRP A 110 14.60 -2.03 -6.01
CA TRP A 110 15.17 -1.55 -4.76
C TRP A 110 15.30 -0.02 -4.70
N GLU A 111 15.70 0.63 -5.78
CA GLU A 111 15.73 2.10 -5.87
C GLU A 111 14.33 2.69 -5.65
N GLN A 112 13.31 2.07 -6.25
CA GLN A 112 11.93 2.49 -6.03
C GLN A 112 11.44 2.21 -4.61
N ILE A 113 11.85 1.12 -3.96
CA ILE A 113 11.50 0.82 -2.55
C ILE A 113 12.22 1.76 -1.58
N SER A 114 13.48 2.11 -1.85
CA SER A 114 14.35 2.86 -0.94
C SER A 114 14.21 4.38 -1.06
N ALA A 115 13.83 4.92 -2.22
CA ALA A 115 13.74 6.36 -2.48
C ALA A 115 12.47 7.03 -1.92
N GLN A 116 11.61 6.33 -1.19
CA GLN A 116 10.19 6.71 -1.18
C GLN A 116 9.83 7.92 -0.31
N SER A 117 9.49 9.01 -0.99
CA SER A 117 8.62 10.06 -0.46
C SER A 117 7.28 9.49 0.02
N PHE A 118 6.55 10.26 0.82
CA PHE A 118 5.22 9.86 1.28
C PHE A 118 4.27 9.51 0.12
N ASP A 119 4.20 10.35 -0.91
CA ASP A 119 3.31 10.14 -2.04
C ASP A 119 3.71 8.90 -2.87
N SER A 120 5.02 8.59 -2.97
CA SER A 120 5.50 7.36 -3.63
C SER A 120 5.12 6.08 -2.86
N ARG A 121 5.13 6.14 -1.51
CA ARG A 121 4.64 5.04 -0.65
C ARG A 121 3.16 4.83 -0.80
N LEU A 122 2.41 5.92 -0.82
CA LEU A 122 0.96 5.86 -0.98
C LEU A 122 0.57 5.31 -2.37
N GLN A 123 1.25 5.73 -3.44
CA GLN A 123 1.03 5.17 -4.77
C GLN A 123 1.38 3.68 -4.81
N THR A 124 2.52 3.27 -4.23
CA THR A 124 2.91 1.84 -4.16
C THR A 124 1.89 1.00 -3.38
N PHE A 125 1.33 1.54 -2.31
CA PHE A 125 0.25 0.90 -1.58
C PHE A 125 -0.98 0.68 -2.44
N PHE A 126 -1.42 1.71 -3.16
CA PHE A 126 -2.58 1.57 -4.04
C PHE A 126 -2.35 0.55 -5.14
N ASP A 127 -1.17 0.49 -5.75
CA ASP A 127 -0.89 -0.46 -6.83
C ASP A 127 -0.79 -1.92 -6.35
N MET A 128 -0.53 -2.16 -5.07
CA MET A 128 -0.64 -3.50 -4.47
C MET A 128 -2.09 -3.92 -4.27
N ILE A 129 -2.98 -2.98 -3.97
CA ILE A 129 -4.41 -3.25 -3.77
C ILE A 129 -5.17 -3.29 -5.11
N ASP A 130 -4.76 -2.46 -6.07
CA ASP A 130 -5.27 -2.38 -7.44
C ASP A 130 -4.63 -3.47 -8.33
N SER A 131 -5.04 -4.71 -8.11
CA SER A 131 -4.43 -5.89 -8.73
C SER A 131 -4.59 -5.95 -10.26
N ASP A 132 -5.64 -5.35 -10.83
CA ASP A 132 -5.85 -5.26 -12.28
C ASP A 132 -5.30 -3.96 -12.89
N ALA A 133 -4.66 -3.12 -12.07
CA ALA A 133 -3.99 -1.87 -12.47
C ALA A 133 -4.87 -0.93 -13.30
N ASN A 134 -6.19 -0.95 -13.05
CA ASN A 134 -7.14 -0.13 -13.80
C ASN A 134 -7.30 1.28 -13.20
N GLY A 135 -6.60 1.57 -12.10
CA GLY A 135 -6.63 2.82 -11.35
C GLY A 135 -7.90 3.00 -10.51
N ARG A 136 -8.61 1.92 -10.20
CA ARG A 136 -9.91 1.93 -9.52
C ARG A 136 -9.85 1.08 -8.25
N LEU A 137 -10.49 1.56 -7.20
CA LEU A 137 -10.70 0.85 -5.96
C LEU A 137 -12.17 0.47 -5.85
N THR A 138 -12.45 -0.81 -6.01
CA THR A 138 -13.75 -1.41 -5.71
C THR A 138 -14.00 -1.45 -4.20
N GLU A 139 -15.25 -1.68 -3.80
CA GLU A 139 -15.62 -1.84 -2.38
C GLU A 139 -14.80 -2.95 -1.69
N ASP A 140 -14.54 -4.06 -2.39
CA ASP A 140 -13.75 -5.18 -1.86
C ASP A 140 -12.29 -4.76 -1.60
N GLN A 141 -11.72 -3.95 -2.49
CA GLN A 141 -10.38 -3.38 -2.32
C GLN A 141 -10.34 -2.36 -1.17
N VAL A 142 -11.39 -1.54 -1.01
CA VAL A 142 -11.53 -0.64 0.15
C VAL A 142 -11.61 -1.44 1.45
N ARG A 143 -12.35 -2.55 1.49
CA ARG A 143 -12.43 -3.46 2.64
C ARG A 143 -11.05 -4.02 3.00
N GLN A 144 -10.26 -4.43 2.01
CA GLN A 144 -8.88 -4.90 2.22
C GLN A 144 -8.00 -3.83 2.87
N ILE A 145 -8.09 -2.58 2.39
CA ILE A 145 -7.35 -1.45 2.97
C ILE A 145 -7.71 -1.24 4.45
N ILE A 146 -9.00 -1.24 4.79
CA ILE A 146 -9.46 -1.06 6.16
C ILE A 146 -9.01 -2.22 7.05
N ASN A 147 -9.13 -3.46 6.58
CA ASN A 147 -8.66 -4.64 7.31
C ASN A 147 -7.16 -4.58 7.58
N ALA A 148 -6.35 -4.36 6.54
CA ALA A 148 -4.89 -4.24 6.69
C ALA A 148 -4.50 -3.12 7.66
N SER A 149 -5.17 -1.96 7.57
CA SER A 149 -4.90 -0.82 8.44
C SER A 149 -5.32 -1.05 9.89
N SER A 150 -6.49 -1.66 10.10
CA SER A 150 -7.02 -1.91 11.44
C SER A 150 -6.25 -3.02 12.18
N SER A 151 -5.83 -4.08 11.49
CA SER A 151 -4.99 -5.14 12.08
C SER A 151 -3.62 -4.59 12.47
N THR A 152 -3.00 -3.78 11.61
CA THR A 152 -1.70 -3.14 11.89
C THR A 152 -1.76 -2.21 13.10
N ASN A 153 -2.85 -1.45 13.22
CA ASN A 153 -3.02 -0.46 14.27
C ASN A 153 -3.70 -1.02 15.53
N ASN A 154 -3.92 -2.34 15.61
CA ASN A 154 -4.65 -2.98 16.71
C ASN A 154 -5.99 -2.30 17.00
N LEU A 155 -6.80 -2.08 15.95
CA LEU A 155 -8.13 -1.46 16.02
C LEU A 155 -9.24 -2.52 15.82
N PRO A 156 -9.47 -3.42 16.80
CA PRO A 156 -10.37 -4.57 16.65
C PRO A 156 -11.83 -4.17 16.44
N ASN A 157 -12.25 -3.00 16.94
CA ASN A 157 -13.59 -2.47 16.73
C ASN A 157 -13.80 -2.05 15.26
N ILE A 158 -12.76 -1.54 14.60
CA ILE A 158 -12.80 -1.22 13.18
C ILE A 158 -12.82 -2.50 12.36
N GLN A 159 -11.99 -3.48 12.71
CA GLN A 159 -11.93 -4.76 12.03
C GLN A 159 -13.24 -5.55 12.07
N LYS A 160 -14.01 -5.44 13.17
CA LYS A 160 -15.35 -6.06 13.27
C LYS A 160 -16.41 -5.39 12.41
N ARG A 161 -16.18 -4.15 11.97
CA ARG A 161 -17.12 -3.31 11.22
C ARG A 161 -16.57 -2.91 9.86
N THR A 162 -15.62 -3.66 9.33
CA THR A 162 -14.94 -3.33 8.06
C THR A 162 -15.95 -3.19 6.91
N ASP A 163 -17.00 -4.01 6.88
CA ASP A 163 -18.06 -3.92 5.86
C ASP A 163 -18.84 -2.60 5.95
N GLU A 164 -19.25 -2.21 7.17
CA GLU A 164 -19.94 -0.93 7.41
C GLU A 164 -19.05 0.25 7.01
N TYR A 165 -17.77 0.18 7.34
CA TYR A 165 -16.81 1.23 7.01
C TYR A 165 -16.49 1.29 5.52
N ALA A 166 -16.40 0.15 4.83
CA ALA A 166 -16.24 0.12 3.38
C ALA A 166 -17.44 0.76 2.69
N ALA A 167 -18.66 0.39 3.08
CA ALA A 167 -19.89 0.95 2.53
C ALA A 167 -19.98 2.48 2.73
N MET A 168 -19.60 3.00 3.91
CA MET A 168 -19.57 4.44 4.18
C MET A 168 -18.54 5.19 3.32
N ILE A 169 -17.35 4.61 3.12
CA ILE A 169 -16.31 5.20 2.26
C ILE A 169 -16.77 5.23 0.81
N MET A 170 -17.38 4.14 0.33
CA MET A 170 -17.95 4.06 -1.01
C MET A 170 -19.08 5.08 -1.18
N GLU A 171 -20.04 5.16 -0.27
CA GLU A 171 -21.14 6.15 -0.33
C GLU A 171 -20.61 7.59 -0.46
N GLU A 172 -19.57 7.95 0.29
CA GLU A 172 -19.02 9.30 0.21
C GLU A 172 -18.24 9.52 -1.08
N LEU A 173 -17.38 8.58 -1.49
CA LEU A 173 -16.39 8.79 -2.56
C LEU A 173 -16.89 8.40 -3.95
N ASP A 174 -17.84 7.48 -4.03
CA ASP A 174 -18.52 6.99 -5.24
C ASP A 174 -19.97 7.54 -5.31
N GLN A 175 -20.09 8.86 -5.45
CA GLN A 175 -21.39 9.56 -5.43
C GLN A 175 -22.30 9.21 -6.61
N ASP A 176 -21.71 8.77 -7.72
CA ASP A 176 -22.44 8.36 -8.93
C ASP A 176 -22.81 6.86 -8.90
N ASN A 177 -22.47 6.14 -7.82
CA ASN A 177 -22.70 4.71 -7.63
C ASN A 177 -22.17 3.87 -8.80
N ILE A 178 -21.00 4.24 -9.32
CA ILE A 178 -20.30 3.55 -10.41
C ILE A 178 -19.55 2.30 -9.94
N ARG A 179 -19.61 2.01 -8.63
CA ARG A 179 -19.06 0.87 -7.88
C ARG A 179 -17.54 0.83 -7.77
N TYR A 180 -16.88 1.98 -7.95
CA TYR A 180 -15.44 2.13 -7.73
C TYR A 180 -15.02 3.58 -7.50
N ILE A 181 -13.87 3.76 -6.83
CA ILE A 181 -13.22 5.04 -6.59
C ILE A 181 -11.98 5.15 -7.48
N MET A 182 -11.83 6.24 -8.22
CA MET A 182 -10.61 6.47 -9.00
C MET A 182 -9.43 6.86 -8.08
N VAL A 183 -8.32 6.11 -8.14
CA VAL A 183 -7.11 6.37 -7.33
C VAL A 183 -6.55 7.77 -7.58
N LYS A 184 -6.53 8.22 -8.84
CA LYS A 184 -6.08 9.58 -9.20
C LYS A 184 -6.85 10.68 -8.45
N SER A 185 -8.16 10.47 -8.22
CA SER A 185 -8.99 11.43 -7.47
C SER A 185 -8.59 11.53 -6.00
N LEU A 186 -7.84 10.56 -5.48
CA LEU A 186 -7.25 10.57 -4.14
C LEU A 186 -5.86 11.23 -4.09
N LEU A 187 -5.21 11.40 -5.25
CA LEU A 187 -3.82 11.86 -5.36
C LEU A 187 -3.68 13.26 -6.00
N ASP A 188 -4.63 13.67 -6.84
CA ASP A 188 -4.56 14.89 -7.65
C ASP A 188 -4.86 16.22 -6.92
N ASP A 189 -5.16 16.20 -5.61
CA ASP A 189 -5.51 17.41 -4.85
C ASP A 189 -4.30 18.31 -4.45
N ASN A 190 -3.17 18.18 -5.14
CA ASN A 190 -2.04 19.13 -5.06
C ASN A 190 -2.12 20.27 -6.10
N ASN A 191 -3.15 20.32 -6.95
CA ASN A 191 -3.22 21.35 -8.00
C ASN A 191 -4.61 21.95 -8.25
N ASN A 192 -5.34 22.32 -7.18
CA ASN A 192 -6.43 23.27 -7.34
C ASN A 192 -6.64 24.17 -6.10
N LEU A 193 -6.12 25.40 -6.22
CA LEU A 193 -6.27 26.63 -5.42
C LEU A 193 -5.63 26.66 -4.01
#